data_AF-A0A1E5GHV0-F1
#
_entry.id   AF-A0A1E5GHV0-F1
#
_cell.length_a   1.000
_cell.length_b   1.000
_cell.length_c   1.000
_cell.angle_alpha   90.00
_cell.angle_beta   90.00
_cell.angle_gamma   90.00
#
_symmetry.space_group_name_H-M   'P 1'
#
loop_
_entity.id
_entity.type
_entity.pdbx_description
1 polymer ?
#
loop_
_entity_poly.entity_id
_entity_poly.type
_entity_poly.pdbx_seq_one_letter_code
_entity_poly.pdbx_strand_id
1 'polypeptide(L)'
;MKNGSLDEVLVKNPIAHINTECLLLLIFAAVGAGYLLTWLLKDKYNARYLVRAYLLYGMIHLLVGLFVFKAALVLVIGSYLLGSVFTLFRSNHYFYG
;
A
#
# COMPACT_ATOMS: atom_id res chain seq x y z
N MET A 1 -8.26 30.20 -29.89
CA MET A 1 -8.07 29.27 -28.75
C MET A 1 -6.67 29.49 -28.21
N LYS A 2 -6.50 29.84 -26.93
CA LYS A 2 -5.17 30.02 -26.33
C LYS A 2 -4.59 28.64 -26.08
N ASN A 3 -3.65 28.21 -26.93
CA ASN A 3 -2.86 27.01 -26.67
C ASN A 3 -2.12 27.21 -25.34
N GLY A 4 -2.30 26.29 -24.39
CA GLY A 4 -1.66 26.35 -23.08
C GLY A 4 -2.51 26.90 -21.93
N SER A 5 -3.85 26.75 -21.98
CA SER A 5 -4.64 26.92 -20.75
C SER A 5 -4.30 25.79 -19.76
N LEU A 6 -4.36 26.11 -18.46
CA LEU A 6 -4.09 25.17 -17.37
C LEU A 6 -4.91 23.88 -17.49
N ASP A 7 -6.16 24.01 -17.93
CA ASP A 7 -7.07 22.89 -18.16
C ASP A 7 -6.54 21.93 -19.25
N GLU A 8 -5.94 22.47 -20.31
CA GLU A 8 -5.38 21.66 -21.40
C GLU A 8 -4.17 20.84 -20.93
N VAL A 9 -3.36 21.42 -20.02
CA VAL A 9 -2.21 20.75 -19.39
C VAL A 9 -2.67 19.67 -18.41
N LEU A 10 -3.71 19.95 -17.61
CA LEU A 10 -4.26 19.00 -16.65
C LEU A 10 -4.94 17.82 -17.32
N VAL A 11 -5.70 18.05 -18.39
CA VAL A 11 -6.34 16.97 -19.16
C VAL A 11 -5.31 16.04 -19.80
N LYS A 12 -4.16 16.56 -20.26
CA LYS A 12 -3.09 15.77 -20.87
C LYS A 12 -2.20 15.07 -19.84
N ASN A 13 -2.22 15.47 -18.57
CA ASN A 13 -1.35 14.92 -17.56
C ASN A 13 -1.96 13.68 -16.90
N PRO A 14 -1.39 12.47 -17.09
CA PRO A 14 -1.92 11.24 -16.50
C PRO A 14 -1.92 11.25 -14.96
N ILE A 15 -1.09 12.07 -14.33
CA ILE A 15 -1.05 12.23 -12.86
C ILE A 15 -2.32 12.93 -12.35
N ALA A 16 -2.85 13.89 -13.11
CA ALA A 16 -4.04 14.65 -12.72
C ALA A 16 -5.32 13.79 -12.69
N HIS A 17 -5.31 12.62 -13.34
CA HIS A 17 -6.42 11.68 -13.39
C HIS A 17 -6.32 10.55 -12.35
N ILE A 18 -5.29 10.56 -11.51
CA ILE A 18 -5.16 9.58 -10.44
C ILE A 18 -6.23 9.84 -9.39
N ASN A 19 -7.09 8.85 -9.16
CA ASN A 19 -8.05 8.90 -8.06
C ASN A 19 -7.31 8.86 -6.72
N THR A 20 -7.16 10.03 -6.11
CA THR A 20 -6.39 10.21 -4.87
C THR A 20 -7.07 9.53 -3.68
N GLU A 21 -8.40 9.46 -3.65
CA GLU A 21 -9.13 8.80 -2.57
C GLU A 21 -8.86 7.30 -2.55
N CYS A 22 -8.95 6.64 -3.70
CA CYS A 22 -8.63 5.22 -3.83
C CYS A 22 -7.16 4.93 -3.49
N LEU A 23 -6.24 5.84 -3.86
CA LEU A 23 -4.83 5.72 -3.52
C LEU A 23 -4.60 5.83 -2.01
N LEU A 24 -5.25 6.79 -1.34
CA LEU A 24 -5.18 6.93 0.11
C LEU A 24 -5.73 5.70 0.82
N LEU A 25 -6.84 5.14 0.35
CA LEU A 25 -7.39 3.89 0.88
C LEU A 25 -6.41 2.73 0.76
N LEU A 26 -5.71 2.58 -0.37
CA LEU A 26 -4.66 1.57 -0.52
C LEU A 26 -3.52 1.79 0.49
N ILE A 27 -3.08 3.03 0.65
CA ILE A 27 -2.00 3.36 1.59
C ILE A 27 -2.42 3.01 3.03
N PHE A 28 -3.60 3.45 3.47
CA PHE A 28 -4.09 3.15 4.81
C PHE A 28 -4.33 1.65 5.03
N ALA A 29 -4.85 0.94 4.03
CA ALA A 29 -5.00 -0.51 4.10
C ALA A 29 -3.64 -1.21 4.25
N ALA A 30 -2.63 -0.82 3.48
CA ALA A 30 -1.30 -1.43 3.55
C ALA A 30 -0.60 -1.17 4.87
N VAL A 31 -0.63 0.08 5.35
CA VAL A 31 -0.06 0.45 6.66
C VAL A 31 -0.81 -0.26 7.79
N GLY A 32 -2.15 -0.23 7.75
CA GLY A 32 -2.99 -0.86 8.76
C GLY A 32 -2.80 -2.38 8.81
N ALA A 33 -2.74 -3.04 7.65
CA ALA A 33 -2.49 -4.48 7.57
C ALA A 33 -1.08 -4.83 8.03
N GLY A 34 -0.05 -4.08 7.64
CA GLY A 34 1.31 -4.27 8.11
C GLY A 34 1.41 -4.17 9.64
N TYR A 35 0.81 -3.12 10.21
CA TYR A 35 0.75 -2.94 11.67
C TYR A 35 -0.04 -4.06 12.37
N LEU A 36 -1.23 -4.38 11.87
CA LEU A 36 -2.11 -5.40 12.44
C LEU A 36 -1.44 -6.79 12.42
N LEU A 37 -0.81 -7.17 11.31
CA LEU A 37 -0.10 -8.44 11.20
C LEU A 37 1.08 -8.52 12.15
N THR A 38 1.85 -7.43 12.29
CA THR A 38 2.94 -7.36 13.27
C THR A 38 2.43 -7.52 14.70
N TRP A 39 1.29 -6.91 15.03
CA TRP A 39 0.67 -7.02 16.36
C TRP A 39 0.03 -8.39 16.63
N LEU A 40 -0.72 -8.96 15.69
CA LEU A 40 -1.38 -10.26 15.84
C LEU A 40 -0.39 -11.43 15.91
N LEU A 41 0.72 -11.33 15.16
CA LEU A 41 1.76 -12.35 15.13
C LEU A 41 2.91 -12.02 16.06
N LYS A 42 2.69 -11.14 17.04
CA LYS A 42 3.73 -10.69 17.93
C LYS A 42 4.37 -11.86 18.70
N ASP A 43 3.54 -12.73 19.27
CA ASP A 43 3.98 -13.87 20.09
C ASP A 43 4.57 -15.01 19.25
N LYS A 44 4.44 -14.95 17.92
CA LYS A 44 5.05 -15.91 17.00
C LYS A 44 6.44 -15.42 16.60
N TYR A 45 7.47 -16.00 17.23
CA TYR A 45 8.88 -15.66 16.96
C TYR A 45 9.33 -16.06 15.54
N ASN A 46 8.63 -16.99 14.89
CA ASN A 46 8.99 -17.46 13.55
C ASN A 46 8.51 -16.49 12.46
N ALA A 47 9.44 -15.70 11.93
CA ALA A 47 9.24 -14.73 10.85
C ALA A 47 8.56 -15.31 9.60
N ARG A 48 8.67 -16.62 9.33
CA ARG A 48 8.02 -17.25 8.17
C ARG A 48 6.49 -17.10 8.19
N TYR A 49 5.87 -17.11 9.37
CA TYR A 49 4.41 -16.92 9.47
C TYR A 49 4.00 -15.50 9.10
N LEU A 50 4.75 -14.50 9.57
CA LEU A 50 4.51 -13.10 9.25
C LEU A 50 4.68 -12.85 7.74
N VAL A 51 5.77 -13.34 7.16
CA VAL A 51 6.03 -13.20 5.72
C VAL A 51 4.92 -13.84 4.88
N ARG A 52 4.48 -15.06 5.23
CA ARG A 52 3.38 -15.73 4.50
C ARG A 52 2.07 -14.97 4.62
N ALA A 53 1.72 -14.48 5.80
CA ALA A 53 0.51 -13.69 5.99
C ALA A 53 0.58 -12.36 5.21
N TYR A 54 1.74 -11.72 5.19
CA TYR A 54 1.95 -10.49 4.44
C TYR A 54 1.91 -10.71 2.92
N LEU A 55 2.44 -11.83 2.41
CA LEU A 55 2.32 -12.21 1.00
C LEU A 55 0.87 -12.47 0.59
N LEU A 56 0.10 -13.17 1.45
CA LEU A 56 -1.33 -13.38 1.22
C LEU A 56 -2.09 -12.05 1.18
N TYR A 57 -1.79 -11.15 2.12
CA TYR A 57 -2.31 -9.78 2.09
C TYR A 57 -1.92 -9.07 0.79
N GLY A 58 -0.66 -9.19 0.35
CA GLY A 58 -0.18 -8.58 -0.88
C GLY A 58 -0.95 -9.02 -2.12
N MET A 59 -1.35 -10.30 -2.22
CA MET A 59 -2.22 -10.76 -3.29
C MET A 59 -3.57 -10.04 -3.28
N ILE A 60 -4.21 -9.93 -2.11
CA ILE A 60 -5.50 -9.23 -1.97
C ILE A 60 -5.33 -7.74 -2.32
N HIS A 61 -4.26 -7.11 -1.82
CA HIS A 61 -3.95 -5.71 -2.08
C HIS A 61 -3.73 -5.42 -3.58
N LEU A 62 -3.00 -6.30 -4.27
CA LEU A 62 -2.81 -6.24 -5.73
C LEU A 62 -4.12 -6.37 -6.48
N LEU A 63 -4.95 -7.36 -6.12
CA LEU A 63 -6.24 -7.59 -6.79
C LEU A 63 -7.19 -6.40 -6.62
N VAL A 64 -7.32 -5.89 -5.39
CA VAL A 64 -8.16 -4.71 -5.10
C VAL A 64 -7.61 -3.47 -5.80
N GLY A 65 -6.31 -3.22 -5.71
CA GLY A 65 -5.68 -2.04 -6.32
C GLY A 65 -5.83 -2.00 -7.84
N LEU A 66 -5.62 -3.14 -8.52
CA LEU A 66 -5.64 -3.20 -9.99
C LEU A 66 -7.06 -3.33 -10.57
N PHE A 67 -7.92 -4.14 -9.97
CA PHE A 67 -9.21 -4.48 -10.58
C PHE A 67 -10.39 -3.70 -9.99
N VAL A 68 -10.36 -3.36 -8.70
CA VAL A 68 -11.43 -2.60 -8.05
C VAL A 68 -11.16 -1.10 -8.20
N PHE A 69 -9.99 -0.65 -7.76
CA PHE A 69 -9.62 0.77 -7.79
C PHE A 69 -9.00 1.23 -9.10
N LYS A 70 -8.60 0.29 -9.98
CA LYS A 70 -7.97 0.58 -11.28
C LYS A 70 -6.78 1.53 -11.17
N ALA A 71 -6.07 1.45 -10.05
CA ALA A 71 -4.90 2.28 -9.80
C ALA A 71 -3.72 1.82 -10.66
N ALA A 72 -2.82 2.75 -10.97
CA ALA A 72 -1.59 2.41 -11.70
C ALA A 72 -0.78 1.36 -10.93
N LEU A 73 -0.29 0.34 -11.64
CA LEU A 73 0.44 -0.79 -11.04
C LEU A 73 1.57 -0.34 -10.11
N VAL A 74 2.32 0.69 -10.50
CA VAL A 74 3.42 1.25 -9.69
C VAL A 74 2.93 1.77 -8.34
N LEU A 75 1.74 2.37 -8.27
CA LEU A 75 1.16 2.88 -7.03
C LEU A 75 0.62 1.75 -6.14
N VAL A 76 0.05 0.71 -6.74
CA VAL A 76 -0.41 -0.48 -6.01
C VAL A 76 0.78 -1.21 -5.39
N ILE A 77 1.87 -1.39 -6.14
CA ILE A 77 3.11 -1.99 -5.61
C ILE A 77 3.73 -1.09 -4.55
N GLY A 78 3.83 0.23 -4.81
CA GLY A 78 4.42 1.19 -3.87
C GLY A 78 3.69 1.23 -2.53
N SER A 79 2.35 1.27 -2.55
CA SER A 79 1.54 1.23 -1.33
C SER A 79 1.69 -0.09 -0.58
N TYR A 80 1.73 -1.23 -1.29
CA TYR A 80 2.02 -2.53 -0.66
C TYR A 80 3.39 -2.57 0.01
N LEU A 81 4.44 -2.04 -0.62
CA LEU A 81 5.77 -2.00 -0.04
C LEU A 81 5.84 -1.10 1.20
N LEU A 82 5.04 -0.04 1.26
CA LEU A 82 4.98 0.84 2.43
C LEU A 82 4.54 0.08 3.69
N GLY A 83 3.53 -0.81 3.59
CA GLY A 83 3.12 -1.65 4.70
C GLY A 83 4.22 -2.62 5.17
N SER A 84 5.11 -3.04 4.26
CA SER A 84 6.17 -4.00 4.56
C SER A 84 7.18 -3.43 5.55
N VAL A 85 7.36 -2.10 5.58
CA VAL A 85 8.21 -1.39 6.54
C VAL A 85 7.83 -1.79 7.97
N PHE A 86 6.53 -1.84 8.30
CA PHE A 86 6.06 -2.20 9.64
C PHE A 86 6.29 -3.68 9.98
N THR A 87 6.33 -4.54 8.96
CA THR A 87 6.62 -5.97 9.16
C THR A 87 8.11 -6.27 9.25
N LEU A 88 8.95 -5.52 8.52
CA LEU A 88 10.40 -5.68 8.46
C LEU A 88 11.08 -5.01 9.67
N PHE A 89 10.66 -3.80 10.00
CA PHE A 89 11.12 -3.05 11.17
C PHE A 89 10.30 -3.36 12.42
N ARG A 90 9.72 -4.58 12.47
CA ARG A 90 9.37 -5.28 13.71
C ARG A 90 10.65 -5.46 14.53
N SER A 91 11.19 -4.37 15.07
CA SER A 91 12.34 -4.39 15.94
C SER A 91 11.96 -5.15 17.21
N ASN A 92 12.90 -5.95 17.73
CA ASN A 92 12.89 -6.51 19.08
C ASN A 92 12.43 -5.51 20.16
N HIS A 93 12.53 -4.20 19.89
CA HIS A 93 12.10 -3.12 20.77
C HIS A 93 10.60 -3.12 21.13
N TYR A 94 9.70 -3.62 20.29
CA TYR A 94 8.26 -3.74 20.62
C TYR A 94 7.92 -5.02 21.43
N PHE A 95 8.91 -5.86 21.72
CA PHE A 95 8.75 -7.24 22.21
C PHE A 95 9.42 -7.52 23.57
N TYR A 96 10.18 -6.57 24.10
CA TYR A 96 10.79 -6.62 25.44
C TYR A 96 10.25 -5.50 26.33
N GLY A 97 8.94 -5.27 26.28
CA GLY A 97 8.22 -4.52 27.31
C GLY A 97 7.86 -5.44 28.48
#